data_AF-A0A946XP85-F1
#
_entry.id   AF-A0A946XP85-F1
#
_cell.length_a   1.000
_cell.length_b   1.000
_cell.length_c   1.000
_cell.angle_alpha   90.00
_cell.angle_beta   90.00
_cell.angle_gamma   90.00
#
_symmetry.space_group_name_H-M   'P 1'
#
loop_
_entity.id
_entity.type
_entity.pdbx_description
1 polymer ?
#
loop_
_entity_poly.entity_id
_entity_poly.type
_entity_poly.pdbx_seq_one_letter_code
_entity_poly.pdbx_strand_id
1 'polypeptide(L)' 'MEDTIVAIASPPGQGAVAILRVSGSESIPIARKVFRPKTSQAKWLPRALLLGAIVNSDDETMDQVLL' A
#
# COMPACT_ATOMS: atom_id res chain seq x y z
N MET A 1 -7.34 -21.74 6.62
CA MET A 1 -7.04 -20.30 6.45
C MET A 1 -5.82 -20.23 5.57
N GLU A 2 -5.86 -19.41 4.53
CA GLU A 2 -4.72 -19.18 3.63
C GLU A 2 -3.90 -18.00 4.16
N ASP A 3 -2.59 -18.05 3.95
CA ASP A 3 -1.69 -16.97 4.35
C ASP A 3 -1.97 -15.68 3.55
N THR A 4 -1.64 -14.53 4.15
CA THR A 4 -1.61 -13.27 3.41
C THR A 4 -0.28 -13.13 2.68
N ILE A 5 -0.34 -12.99 1.36
CA ILE A 5 0.82 -12.98 0.46
C ILE A 5 1.05 -11.59 -0.14
N VAL A 6 2.28 -11.31 -0.57
CA VAL A 6 2.66 -10.09 -1.28
C VAL A 6 3.61 -10.41 -2.43
N ALA A 7 3.50 -9.66 -3.53
CA ALA A 7 4.42 -9.74 -4.65
C ALA A 7 4.53 -8.41 -5.41
N ILE A 8 5.65 -8.23 -6.11
CA ILE A 8 5.77 -7.23 -7.18
C ILE A 8 4.90 -7.71 -8.35
N ALA A 9 3.93 -6.88 -8.76
CA ALA A 9 2.95 -7.18 -9.81
C ALA A 9 3.26 -6.49 -11.15
N SER A 10 4.37 -5.77 -11.24
CA SER A 10 4.91 -5.16 -12.46
C SER A 10 6.24 -5.79 -12.88
N PRO A 11 6.65 -5.72 -14.16
CA PRO A 11 7.96 -6.20 -14.60
C PRO A 11 9.13 -5.48 -13.89
N PRO A 12 10.30 -6.14 -13.75
CA PRO A 12 11.50 -5.48 -13.26
C PRO A 12 12.03 -4.47 -14.30
N GLY A 13 12.64 -3.38 -13.82
CA GLY A 13 13.23 -2.36 -14.66
C GLY A 13 12.87 -0.95 -14.20
N GLN A 14 13.17 0.04 -15.04
CA GLN A 14 12.81 1.43 -14.81
C GLN A 14 11.48 1.75 -15.49
N GLY A 15 10.58 2.39 -14.75
CA GLY A 15 9.28 2.83 -15.24
C GLY A 15 8.73 3.93 -14.34
N ALA A 16 7.66 4.59 -14.76
CA ALA A 16 7.05 5.68 -13.99
C ALA A 16 6.38 5.19 -12.69
N VAL A 17 5.87 3.95 -12.70
CA VAL A 17 5.13 3.34 -11.58
C VAL A 17 5.46 1.85 -11.51
N ALA A 18 5.62 1.33 -10.30
CA ALA A 18 5.64 -0.10 -9.99
C ALA A 18 4.42 -0.46 -9.12
N ILE A 19 3.96 -1.72 -9.21
CA ILE A 19 2.80 -2.19 -8.44
C ILE A 19 3.24 -3.28 -7.48
N LEU A 20 2.91 -3.12 -6.19
CA LEU A 20 2.95 -4.17 -5.18
C LEU A 20 1.52 -4.61 -4.89
N ARG A 21 1.25 -5.92 -4.93
CA ARG A 21 -0.07 -6.48 -4.61
C ARG A 21 0.01 -7.33 -3.35
N VAL A 22 -0.87 -7.06 -2.39
CA VAL A 22 -1.07 -7.86 -1.18
C VAL A 22 -2.44 -8.53 -1.26
N SER A 23 -2.53 -9.82 -0.92
CA SER A 23 -3.77 -10.60 -0.98
C SER A 23 -3.90 -11.51 0.24
N GLY A 24 -5.10 -11.57 0.82
CA GLY A 24 -5.40 -12.35 2.02
C GLY A 24 -6.18 -11.54 3.06
N SER A 25 -6.62 -12.20 4.13
CA SER A 25 -7.45 -11.59 5.18
C SER A 25 -6.74 -10.41 5.87
N GLU A 26 -5.41 -10.44 5.95
CA GLU A 26 -4.61 -9.40 6.63
C GLU A 26 -4.15 -8.29 5.68
N SER A 27 -4.54 -8.29 4.41
CA SER A 27 -4.08 -7.29 3.42
C SER A 27 -4.38 -5.85 3.83
N ILE A 28 -5.62 -5.54 4.22
CA ILE A 28 -6.03 -4.21 4.70
C ILE A 28 -5.42 -3.88 6.07
N PRO A 29 -5.45 -4.77 7.08
CA PRO A 29 -4.72 -4.56 8.34
C PRO A 29 -3.23 -4.23 8.17
N ILE A 30 -2.52 -4.95 7.30
CA ILE A 30 -1.11 -4.69 6.98
C ILE A 30 -0.97 -3.32 6.31
N ALA A 31 -1.78 -3.02 5.29
CA ALA A 31 -1.73 -1.74 4.60
C ALA A 31 -1.94 -0.56 5.55
N ARG A 32 -2.87 -0.65 6.51
CA ARG A 32 -3.12 0.39 7.52
C ARG A 32 -1.93 0.66 8.45
N LYS A 33 -1.06 -0.33 8.70
CA LYS A 33 0.12 -0.15 9.53
C LYS A 33 1.17 0.71 8.83
N VAL A 34 1.36 0.48 7.53
CA VAL A 34 2.46 1.10 6.75
C VAL A 34 2.04 2.29 5.90
N PHE A 35 0.73 2.48 5.64
CA PHE A 35 0.23 3.59 4.84
C PHE A 35 -0.25 4.74 5.72
N ARG A 36 0.10 5.96 5.34
CA ARG A 36 -0.38 7.22 5.90
C ARG A 36 -1.15 7.98 4.81
N PRO A 37 -2.48 8.16 4.93
CA PRO A 37 -3.23 8.91 3.93
C PRO A 37 -2.82 10.38 3.95
N LYS A 38 -2.76 11.01 2.77
CA LYS A 38 -2.46 12.45 2.65
C LYS A 38 -3.50 13.33 3.36
N THR A 39 -4.75 12.87 3.41
CA THR A 39 -5.85 13.53 4.11
C THR A 39 -6.26 12.70 5.32
N SER A 40 -6.29 13.30 6.51
CA SER A 40 -6.60 12.62 7.78
C SER A 40 -7.99 11.97 7.83
N GLN A 41 -8.93 12.43 7.01
CA GLN A 41 -10.30 11.91 6.91
C GLN A 41 -10.51 10.94 5.73
N ALA A 42 -9.45 10.41 5.13
CA ALA A 42 -9.54 9.50 4.00
C ALA A 42 -10.33 8.22 4.35
N LYS A 43 -11.34 7.90 3.53
CA LYS A 43 -12.17 6.70 3.68
C LYS A 43 -11.60 5.54 2.87
N TRP A 44 -11.37 4.41 3.53
CA TRP A 44 -10.92 3.17 2.90
C TRP A 44 -12.13 2.43 2.31
N LEU A 45 -12.48 2.80 1.09
CA LEU A 45 -13.60 2.21 0.37
C LEU A 45 -13.11 1.19 -0.67
N PRO A 46 -13.80 0.06 -0.86
CA PRO A 46 -13.48 -0.86 -1.93
C PRO A 46 -13.52 -0.15 -3.30
N ARG A 47 -12.50 -0.41 -4.15
CA ARG A 47 -12.38 0.14 -5.51
C ARG A 47 -12.23 1.67 -5.54
N ALA A 48 -11.61 2.26 -4.53
CA ALA A 48 -11.24 3.67 -4.50
C ALA A 48 -9.73 3.80 -4.35
N LEU A 49 -9.15 4.82 -5.00
CA LEU A 49 -7.73 5.15 -4.84
C LEU A 49 -7.55 6.15 -3.70
N LEU A 50 -6.56 5.88 -2.85
CA LEU A 50 -6.13 6.74 -1.78
C LEU A 50 -4.71 7.23 -2.03
N LEU A 51 -4.56 8.55 -2.09
CA LEU A 51 -3.24 9.16 -2.13
C LEU A 51 -2.66 9.26 -0.71
N GLY A 52 -1.42 8.82 -0.55
CA GLY A 52 -0.71 8.88 0.72
C GLY A 52 0.76 8.50 0.59
N ALA A 53 1.35 8.13 1.71
CA ALA A 53 2.74 7.71 1.81
C ALA A 53 2.84 6.33 2.45
N ILE A 54 3.78 5.51 1.98
CA ILE A 54 4.26 4.34 2.73
C ILE A 54 5.39 4.82 3.63
N VAL A 55 5.35 4.40 4.90
CA VAL A 55 6.34 4.75 5.92
C VAL A 55 7.04 3.51 6.48
N ASN A 56 8.26 3.68 6.96
CA ASN A 56 9.02 2.64 7.66
C ASN A 56 8.59 2.54 9.15
N SER A 57 9.31 1.73 9.92
CA SER A 57 9.05 1.53 11.36
C SER A 57 9.27 2.79 12.20
N ASP A 58 10.07 3.73 11.72
CA ASP A 58 10.39 5.00 12.38
C ASP A 58 9.45 6.15 11.92
N ASP A 59 8.38 5.79 11.19
CA ASP A 59 7.39 6.70 10.58
C ASP A 59 7.98 7.64 9.50
N GLU A 60 9.18 7.33 8.99
CA GLU A 60 9.81 8.06 7.90
C GLU A 60 9.19 7.67 6.56
N THR A 61 8.93 8.65 5.70
CA THR A 61 8.34 8.41 4.37
C THR A 61 9.33 7.70 3.46
N MET A 62 8.95 6.52 2.98
CA MET A 62 9.69 5.75 1.99
C MET A 62 9.30 6.15 0.56
N ASP A 63 7.99 6.27 0.31
CA ASP A 63 7.47 6.61 -1.02
C ASP A 63 6.06 7.21 -0.94
N GLN A 64 5.69 8.03 -1.92
CA GLN A 64 4.33 8.53 -2.11
C GLN A 64 3.59 7.63 -3.10
N VAL A 65 2.48 7.03 -2.66
CA VAL A 65 1.79 5.98 -3.41
C VAL A 65 0.31 6.27 -3.60
N LEU A 66 -0.27 5.57 -4.57
CA LEU A 66 -1.72 5.38 -4.70
C LEU A 66 -2.05 3.97 -4.22
N LEU A 67 -2.92 3.88 -3.21
CA LEU A 67 -3.40 2.62 -2.63
C LEU A 67 -4.85 2.35 -3.00
#